data_AF-A0A965AXV9-F1
#
_entry.id   AF-A0A965AXV9-F1
#
_cell.length_a   1.000
_cell.length_b   1.000
_cell.length_c   1.000
_cell.angle_alpha   90.00
_cell.angle_beta   90.00
_cell.angle_gamma   90.00
#
_symmetry.space_group_name_H-M   'P 1'
#
loop_
_entity.id
_entity.type
_entity.pdbx_description
1 polymer ?
#
loop_
_entity_poly.entity_id
_entity_poly.type
_entity_poly.pdbx_seq_one_letter_code
_entity_poly.pdbx_strand_id
1 'polypeptide(L)'
;ALDAANSVLVIDQEDRLEKIDVTLLRRQGNDVIVRSRDLVGREVVAQQTPLLGAGIKVKPLRAADRDGAPAEPETVELTEERRAKLIAYVEGNGFIPDAAKTRILGQLKQEKVPAQVVERLESRM
;
A
#
# COMPACT_ATOMS: atom_id res chain seq x y z
N ALA A 1 7.32 19.27 -3.68
CA ALA A 1 7.16 20.31 -2.67
C ALA A 1 8.48 21.06 -2.55
N LEU A 2 8.45 22.37 -2.76
CA LEU A 2 9.58 23.24 -2.47
C LEU A 2 9.51 23.64 -0.99
N ASP A 3 10.58 23.45 -0.23
CA ASP A 3 10.63 23.87 1.17
C ASP A 3 10.93 25.37 1.32
N ALA A 4 10.88 25.87 2.56
CA ALA A 4 11.18 27.26 2.86
C ALA A 4 12.65 27.66 2.60
N ALA A 5 13.54 26.69 2.44
CA ALA A 5 14.96 26.88 2.18
C ALA A 5 15.34 26.78 0.69
N ASN A 6 14.35 26.80 -0.22
CA ASN A 6 14.55 26.61 -1.67
C ASN A 6 15.21 25.27 -2.03
N SER A 7 14.75 24.20 -1.42
CA SER A 7 15.18 22.84 -1.74
C SER A 7 13.99 21.93 -2.01
N VAL A 8 14.26 20.82 -2.69
CA VAL A 8 13.28 19.79 -2.99
C VAL A 8 13.78 18.45 -2.47
N LEU A 9 12.84 17.60 -2.08
CA LEU A 9 13.16 16.21 -1.79
C LEU A 9 13.07 15.38 -3.08
N VAL A 10 14.06 14.53 -3.27
CA VAL A 10 14.14 13.55 -4.34
C VAL A 10 14.29 12.17 -3.75
N ILE A 11 13.86 11.16 -4.50
CA ILE A 11 14.01 9.76 -4.11
C ILE A 11 15.26 9.20 -4.79
N ASP A 12 16.08 8.48 -4.04
CA ASP A 12 17.25 7.77 -4.55
C ASP A 12 16.91 6.33 -4.98
N GLN A 13 17.93 5.55 -5.33
CA GLN A 13 17.76 4.16 -5.78
C GLN A 13 17.38 3.19 -4.64
N GLU A 14 17.53 3.60 -3.38
CA GLU A 14 17.20 2.82 -2.18
C GLU A 14 15.84 3.20 -1.56
N ASP A 15 15.05 3.97 -2.32
CA ASP A 15 13.79 4.60 -1.88
C ASP A 15 13.98 5.52 -0.66
N ARG A 16 15.12 6.22 -0.55
CA ARG A 16 15.36 7.20 0.51
C ARG A 16 15.23 8.62 0.01
N LEU A 17 14.76 9.49 0.90
CA LEU A 17 14.63 10.92 0.64
C LEU A 17 15.98 11.61 0.75
N GLU A 18 16.38 12.30 -0.31
CA GLU A 18 17.55 13.17 -0.35
C GLU A 18 17.10 14.61 -0.60
N LYS A 19 17.80 15.57 0.01
CA LYS A 19 17.51 16.99 -0.13
C LYS A 19 18.43 17.59 -1.18
N ILE A 20 17.85 18.22 -2.20
CA ILE A 20 18.59 18.94 -3.25
C ILE A 20 18.23 20.41 -3.21
N ASP A 21 19.25 21.26 -3.18
CA ASP A 21 19.09 22.70 -3.32
C ASP A 21 18.75 23.07 -4.77
N VAL A 22 17.78 23.97 -4.92
CA VAL A 22 17.28 24.40 -6.22
C VAL A 22 17.16 25.91 -6.27
N THR A 23 17.28 26.47 -7.47
CA THR A 23 16.98 27.88 -7.68
C THR A 23 15.52 28.03 -8.11
N LEU A 24 14.69 28.67 -7.28
CA LEU A 24 13.32 29.02 -7.66
C LEU A 24 13.35 30.09 -8.76
N LEU A 25 12.77 29.79 -9.92
CA LEU A 25 12.64 30.76 -11.01
C LEU A 25 11.31 31.51 -10.91
N ARG A 26 10.20 30.79 -10.79
CA ARG A 26 8.86 31.39 -10.63
C ARG A 26 7.84 30.43 -10.04
N ARG A 27 6.76 30.98 -9.50
CA ARG A 27 5.54 30.26 -9.13
C ARG A 27 4.41 30.63 -10.09
N GLN A 28 3.65 29.64 -10.54
CA GLN A 28 2.56 29.83 -11.48
C GLN A 28 1.36 28.98 -11.04
N GLY A 29 0.35 29.62 -10.45
CA GLY A 29 -0.80 28.89 -9.89
C GLY A 29 -0.36 27.88 -8.83
N ASN A 30 -0.60 26.60 -9.09
CA ASN A 30 -0.19 25.48 -8.25
C ASN A 30 1.20 24.91 -8.59
N ASP A 31 1.83 25.41 -9.65
CA ASP A 31 3.11 24.92 -10.15
C ASP A 31 4.29 25.79 -9.71
N VAL A 32 5.43 25.15 -9.48
CA VAL A 32 6.68 25.80 -9.08
C VAL A 32 7.77 25.43 -10.08
N ILE A 33 8.31 26.44 -10.77
CA ILE A 33 9.37 26.25 -11.76
C ILE A 33 10.71 26.52 -11.08
N VAL A 34 11.54 25.49 -11.04
CA VAL A 34 12.85 25.50 -10.40
C VAL A 34 13.95 25.14 -11.41
N ARG A 35 15.17 25.58 -11.14
CA ARG A 35 16.38 25.25 -11.90
C ARG A 35 17.34 24.52 -10.98
N SER A 36 17.79 23.34 -11.41
CA SER A 36 18.91 22.61 -10.81
C SER A 36 19.50 21.64 -11.84
N ARG A 37 20.80 21.40 -11.76
CA ARG A 37 21.50 20.42 -12.62
C ARG A 37 21.33 19.00 -12.09
N ASP A 38 21.10 18.86 -10.78
CA ASP A 38 21.10 17.59 -10.06
C ASP A 38 19.73 16.90 -10.07
N LEU A 39 18.70 17.52 -10.69
CA LEU A 39 17.35 16.96 -10.79
C LEU A 39 17.11 16.14 -12.07
N VAL A 40 18.02 16.17 -13.04
CA VAL A 40 17.80 15.50 -14.33
C VAL A 40 17.69 13.98 -14.12
N GLY A 41 16.55 13.41 -14.52
CA GLY A 41 16.29 11.97 -14.42
C GLY A 41 15.97 11.46 -13.00
N ARG A 42 15.80 12.35 -12.02
CA ARG A 42 15.45 11.98 -10.64
C ARG A 42 13.96 12.08 -10.38
N GLU A 43 13.44 11.23 -9.50
CA GLU A 43 12.07 11.33 -9.00
C GLU A 43 11.98 12.44 -7.95
N VAL A 44 11.15 13.47 -8.21
CA VAL A 44 10.94 14.59 -7.29
C VAL A 44 9.65 14.40 -6.51
N VAL A 45 9.72 14.55 -5.19
CA VAL A 45 8.55 14.45 -4.31
C VAL A 45 7.63 15.64 -4.56
N ALA A 46 6.42 15.42 -5.08
CA ALA A 46 5.44 16.47 -5.33
C ALA A 46 4.74 16.95 -4.05
N GLN A 47 4.31 16.02 -3.19
CA GLN A 47 3.58 16.28 -1.95
C GLN A 47 4.23 15.52 -0.79
N GLN A 48 4.30 16.15 0.38
CA GLN A 48 4.85 15.53 1.59
C GLN A 48 4.03 15.94 2.82
N THR A 49 3.91 15.03 3.79
CA THR A 49 3.43 15.38 5.13
C THR A 49 4.55 16.09 5.91
N PRO A 50 4.23 16.91 6.92
CA PRO A 50 5.24 17.70 7.65
C PRO A 50 6.35 16.88 8.33
N LEU A 51 6.13 15.58 8.54
CA LEU A 51 7.05 14.68 9.23
C LEU A 51 8.10 14.03 8.31
N LEU A 52 8.02 14.22 6.99
CA LEU A 52 8.97 13.64 6.04
C LEU A 52 10.19 14.56 5.86
N GLY A 53 11.35 14.07 6.30
CA GLY A 53 12.65 14.72 6.17
C GLY A 53 13.66 13.86 5.41
N ALA A 54 14.84 14.42 5.14
CA ALA A 54 15.93 13.73 4.47
C ALA A 54 16.43 12.49 5.25
N GLY A 55 16.91 11.47 4.54
CA GLY A 55 17.46 10.23 5.07
C GLY A 55 16.44 9.13 5.39
N ILE A 56 15.14 9.45 5.33
CA ILE A 56 14.07 8.51 5.65
C ILE A 56 13.78 7.62 4.44
N LYS A 57 13.69 6.30 4.68
CA LYS A 57 13.20 5.35 3.69
C LYS A 57 11.70 5.49 3.55
N VAL A 58 11.23 5.71 2.32
CA VAL A 58 9.82 5.89 2.00
C VAL A 58 9.33 4.79 1.10
N LYS A 59 8.00 4.62 1.05
CA LYS A 59 7.35 3.88 -0.02
C LYS A 59 6.77 4.91 -0.99
N PRO A 60 7.38 5.15 -2.16
CA PRO A 60 6.91 6.17 -3.07
C PRO A 60 5.52 5.81 -3.61
N LEU A 61 4.64 6.80 -3.69
CA LEU A 61 3.34 6.68 -4.36
C LEU A 61 3.48 7.30 -5.74
N ARG A 62 3.76 6.48 -6.75
CA ARG A 62 3.90 6.98 -8.12
C ARG A 62 2.52 7.30 -8.67
N ALA A 63 2.43 8.24 -9.63
CA ALA A 63 1.16 8.56 -10.26
C ALA A 63 0.51 7.32 -10.92
N ALA A 64 1.34 6.42 -11.47
CA ALA A 64 0.90 5.13 -12.00
C ALA A 64 0.29 4.21 -10.91
N ASP A 65 0.75 4.31 -9.66
CA ASP A 65 0.19 3.54 -8.54
C ASP A 65 -1.14 4.14 -8.02
N ARG A 66 -1.46 5.39 -8.39
CA ARG A 66 -2.76 6.01 -8.03
C ARG A 66 -3.92 5.50 -8.89
N ASP A 67 -3.64 5.05 -10.10
CA ASP A 67 -4.61 4.33 -10.96
C ASP A 67 -4.67 2.83 -10.65
N GLY A 68 -3.75 2.33 -9.82
CA GLY A 68 -3.87 1.03 -9.19
C GLY A 68 -4.95 1.10 -8.12
N ALA A 69 -6.19 0.78 -8.50
CA ALA A 69 -7.23 0.42 -7.55
C ALA A 69 -6.61 -0.49 -6.48
N PRO A 70 -6.86 -0.26 -5.17
CA PRO A 70 -6.37 -1.16 -4.14
C PRO A 70 -6.79 -2.55 -4.57
N ALA A 71 -5.83 -3.45 -4.81
CA ALA A 71 -6.08 -4.78 -5.35
C ALA A 71 -7.30 -5.34 -4.63
N GLU A 72 -8.42 -5.42 -5.35
CA GLU A 72 -9.67 -5.86 -4.75
C GLU A 72 -9.35 -7.19 -4.09
N PRO A 73 -9.76 -7.41 -2.83
CA PRO A 73 -9.49 -8.67 -2.18
C PRO A 73 -10.01 -9.75 -3.11
N GLU A 74 -9.11 -10.59 -3.66
CA GLU A 74 -9.51 -11.63 -4.58
C GLU A 74 -10.61 -12.43 -3.89
N THR A 75 -11.84 -12.31 -4.38
CA THR A 75 -12.97 -13.03 -3.80
C THR A 75 -13.16 -14.27 -4.63
N VAL A 76 -13.20 -15.42 -3.96
CA VAL A 76 -13.38 -16.71 -4.61
C VAL A 76 -14.78 -17.21 -4.29
N GLU A 77 -15.50 -17.60 -5.32
CA GLU A 77 -16.74 -18.36 -5.18
C GLU A 77 -16.36 -19.80 -4.80
N LEU A 78 -16.66 -20.17 -3.56
CA LEU A 78 -16.41 -21.53 -3.07
C LEU A 78 -17.57 -22.43 -3.47
N THR A 79 -17.27 -23.51 -4.19
CA THR A 79 -18.15 -24.66 -4.36
C THR A 79 -18.60 -25.20 -2.99
N GLU A 80 -19.84 -25.68 -2.89
CA GLU A 80 -20.45 -26.16 -1.63
C GLU A 80 -19.59 -27.24 -0.92
N GLU A 81 -18.98 -28.15 -1.69
CA GLU A 81 -18.10 -29.20 -1.16
C GLU A 81 -16.84 -28.65 -0.47
N ARG A 82 -16.17 -27.67 -1.09
CA ARG A 82 -14.99 -27.01 -0.50
C ARG A 82 -15.36 -26.22 0.75
N ARG A 83 -16.51 -25.53 0.70
CA ARG A 83 -17.04 -24.78 1.85
C ARG A 83 -17.29 -25.69 3.06
N ALA A 84 -17.92 -26.85 2.86
CA ALA A 84 -18.19 -27.81 3.93
C ALA A 84 -16.90 -28.32 4.60
N LYS A 85 -15.85 -28.60 3.81
CA LYS A 85 -14.54 -29.01 4.34
C LYS A 85 -13.88 -27.93 5.19
N LEU A 86 -13.92 -26.68 4.74
CA LEU A 86 -13.37 -25.55 5.49
C LEU A 86 -14.13 -25.27 6.79
N ILE A 87 -15.46 -25.39 6.77
CA ILE A 87 -16.30 -25.24 7.96
C ILE A 87 -15.96 -26.34 8.99
N ALA A 88 -15.89 -27.61 8.57
CA ALA A 88 -15.56 -28.72 9.46
C ALA A 88 -14.15 -28.57 10.07
N TYR A 89 -13.19 -28.08 9.29
CA TYR A 89 -11.85 -27.79 9.79
C TYR A 89 -11.83 -26.68 10.84
N VAL A 90 -12.54 -25.57 10.59
CA VAL A 90 -12.67 -24.46 11.56
C VAL A 90 -13.42 -24.90 12.82
N GLU A 91 -14.41 -25.79 12.69
CA GLU A 91 -15.16 -26.36 13.81
C GLU A 91 -14.33 -27.31 14.66
N GLY A 92 -13.49 -28.16 14.04
CA GLY A 92 -12.63 -29.12 14.73
C GLY A 92 -11.32 -28.53 15.28
N ASN A 93 -10.90 -27.35 14.83
CA ASN A 93 -9.61 -26.78 15.22
C ASN A 93 -9.70 -25.95 16.52
N GLY A 94 -9.11 -26.48 17.59
CA GLY A 94 -9.06 -25.84 18.93
C GLY A 94 -8.04 -24.70 19.06
N PHE A 95 -7.21 -24.44 18.04
CA PHE A 95 -6.26 -23.32 18.05
C PHE A 95 -6.88 -21.96 17.66
N ILE A 96 -8.15 -21.95 17.24
CA ILE A 96 -8.85 -20.73 16.82
C ILE A 96 -9.69 -20.21 17.98
N PRO A 97 -9.48 -18.96 18.46
CA PRO A 97 -10.32 -18.36 19.49
C PRO A 97 -11.78 -18.26 19.06
N ASP A 98 -12.73 -18.47 19.97
CA ASP A 98 -14.17 -18.54 19.66
C ASP A 98 -14.69 -17.30 18.92
N ALA A 99 -14.23 -16.10 19.29
CA ALA A 99 -14.59 -14.86 18.61
C ALA A 99 -14.15 -14.82 17.14
N ALA A 100 -12.97 -15.38 16.83
CA ALA A 100 -12.47 -15.50 15.46
C ALA A 100 -13.22 -16.59 14.69
N LYS A 101 -13.56 -17.70 15.36
CA LYS A 101 -14.31 -18.82 14.80
C LYS A 101 -15.69 -18.38 14.30
N THR A 102 -16.45 -17.63 15.11
CA THR A 102 -17.76 -17.10 14.70
C THR A 102 -17.64 -16.18 13.49
N ARG A 103 -16.60 -15.33 13.45
CA ARG A 103 -16.36 -14.42 12.33
C ARG A 103 -16.03 -15.16 11.03
N ILE A 104 -15.17 -16.17 11.09
CA ILE A 104 -14.76 -16.97 9.93
C ILE A 104 -15.93 -17.80 9.40
N LEU A 105 -16.72 -18.43 10.29
CA LEU A 105 -17.92 -19.16 9.90
C LEU A 105 -18.97 -18.24 9.25
N GLY A 106 -19.12 -17.00 9.73
CA GLY A 106 -19.97 -16.00 9.10
C GLY A 106 -19.51 -15.63 7.69
N GLN A 107 -18.20 -15.54 7.48
CA GLN A 107 -17.61 -15.25 6.16
C GLN A 107 -17.74 -16.44 5.19
N LEU A 108 -17.48 -17.67 5.66
CA LEU A 108 -17.62 -18.89 4.85
C LEU A 108 -19.07 -19.17 4.42
N LYS A 109 -20.07 -18.57 5.09
CA LYS A 109 -21.49 -18.64 4.70
C LYS A 109 -21.85 -17.66 3.57
N GLN A 110 -21.04 -16.65 3.30
CA GLN A 110 -21.28 -15.69 2.21
C GLN A 110 -20.92 -16.31 0.86
N GLU A 111 -21.59 -15.89 -0.21
CA GLU A 111 -21.35 -16.39 -1.58
C GLU A 111 -19.92 -16.11 -2.06
N LYS A 112 -19.37 -14.95 -1.69
CA LYS A 112 -18.01 -14.51 -2.01
C LYS A 112 -17.14 -14.47 -0.75
N VAL A 113 -16.04 -15.24 -0.75
CA VAL A 113 -15.12 -15.31 0.39
C VAL A 113 -13.74 -14.79 -0.03
N PRO A 114 -13.05 -14.00 0.80
CA PRO A 114 -11.69 -13.55 0.48
C PRO A 114 -10.72 -14.73 0.34
N ALA A 115 -9.97 -14.78 -0.76
CA ALA A 115 -8.97 -15.80 -1.07
C ALA A 115 -7.96 -15.96 0.07
N GLN A 116 -7.53 -14.85 0.67
CA GLN A 116 -6.62 -14.87 1.82
C GLN A 116 -7.15 -15.65 3.03
N VAL A 117 -8.47 -15.74 3.22
CA VAL A 117 -9.05 -16.54 4.32
C VAL A 117 -9.02 -18.02 3.94
N VAL A 118 -9.35 -18.35 2.69
CA VAL A 118 -9.32 -19.72 2.15
C VAL A 118 -7.90 -20.28 2.16
N GLU A 119 -6.95 -19.55 1.59
CA GLU A 119 -5.55 -19.97 1.47
C GLU A 119 -4.90 -20.19 2.83
N ARG A 120 -5.24 -19.35 3.84
CA ARG A 120 -4.79 -19.52 5.22
C ARG A 120 -5.37 -20.76 5.92
N LEU A 121 -6.60 -21.16 5.58
CA LEU A 121 -7.21 -22.37 6.11
C LEU A 121 -6.63 -23.60 5.40
N GLU A 122 -6.50 -23.56 4.07
CA GLU A 122 -5.91 -24.65 3.27
C GLU A 122 -4.44 -24.89 3.64
N SER A 123 -3.65 -23.84 3.89
CA SER A 123 -2.24 -23.98 4.33
C SER A 123 -2.08 -24.63 5.71
N ARG A 124 -3.17 -24.76 6.49
CA ARG A 124 -3.14 -25.31 7.85
C ARG A 124 -3.85 -26.68 7.96
N MET A 125 -4.55 -27.13 6.91
CA MET A 125 -5.13 -28.48 6.80
C MET A 125 -4.05 -29.51 6.52
#